data_AF-A0A368T6C5-F1
#
_entry.id   AF-A0A368T6C5-F1
#
_cell.length_a   1.000
_cell.length_b   1.000
_cell.length_c   1.000
_cell.angle_alpha   90.00
_cell.angle_beta   90.00
_cell.angle_gamma   90.00
#
_symmetry.space_group_name_H-M   'P 1'
#
loop_
_entity.id
_entity.type
_entity.pdbx_description
1 polymer ?
#
loop_
_entity_poly.entity_id
_entity_poly.type
_entity_poly.pdbx_seq_one_letter_code
_entity_poly.pdbx_strand_id
1 'polypeptide(L)'
;MRVSYASDQGVGADNEDHAAAGTNWAFVLDGATAPHGVDTGCRHGVRWLVGQLAGALTAELSADRPERGRPLADLLAAAIERTRAGHGASCDLANPDSPSSTAAVVRRTGAGFDYLLLADSTALFPAPDGGVTAVTDDRLDRLPGGRPYSPELVRAARNTPGGFWVAGTDPRAAHEAVTGSVPSTDGRFALMSDGCSRLVEYYGHGWQAVWDRLVESGPAALVAWVRAEERRHGVPRGKPHDDATALVGAFPRPGRPAPGAEPAAAEG
;
A
#
# COMPACT_ATOMS: atom_id res chain seq x y z
N MET A 1 12.91 7.82 14.95
CA MET A 1 12.20 7.36 13.75
C MET A 1 12.97 7.84 12.54
N ARG A 2 13.17 6.99 11.54
CA ARG A 2 13.74 7.39 10.25
C ARG A 2 12.88 6.76 9.16
N VAL A 3 12.29 7.57 8.29
CA VAL A 3 11.53 7.11 7.14
C VAL A 3 11.99 7.92 5.93
N SER A 4 12.22 7.24 4.82
CA SER A 4 12.53 7.86 3.53
C SER A 4 11.68 7.17 2.47
N TYR A 5 11.19 7.94 1.50
CA TYR A 5 10.49 7.41 0.34
C TYR A 5 10.91 8.17 -0.92
N ALA A 6 10.74 7.53 -2.06
CA ALA A 6 10.85 8.14 -3.38
C ALA A 6 9.67 7.64 -4.21
N SER A 7 9.16 8.53 -5.05
CA SER A 7 8.07 8.26 -5.98
C SER A 7 8.43 8.92 -7.30
N ASP A 8 8.39 8.16 -8.38
CA ASP A 8 8.72 8.62 -9.72
C ASP A 8 7.60 8.24 -10.69
N GLN A 9 7.19 9.22 -11.49
CA GLN A 9 6.14 9.04 -12.48
C GLN A 9 6.61 8.11 -13.60
N GLY A 10 5.76 7.17 -14.00
CA GLY A 10 5.93 6.34 -15.17
C GLY A 10 5.42 7.01 -16.45
N VAL A 11 4.97 6.17 -17.38
CA VAL A 11 4.26 6.64 -18.58
C VAL A 11 2.81 6.96 -18.21
N GLY A 12 2.44 8.23 -18.31
CA GLY A 12 1.10 8.72 -17.94
C GLY A 12 1.08 10.24 -17.85
N ALA A 13 -0.10 10.81 -17.61
CA ALA A 13 -0.24 12.26 -17.41
C ALA A 13 0.24 12.71 -16.02
N ASP A 14 0.04 11.85 -15.03
CA ASP A 14 0.28 12.12 -13.62
C ASP A 14 0.93 10.92 -12.94
N ASN A 15 1.56 11.16 -11.78
CA ASN A 15 1.90 10.10 -10.83
C ASN A 15 0.68 9.82 -9.94
N GLU A 16 0.21 8.58 -9.99
CA GLU A 16 -0.99 8.10 -9.29
C GLU A 16 -0.65 7.33 -8.00
N ASP A 17 0.63 7.25 -7.63
CA ASP A 17 1.08 6.73 -6.33
C ASP A 17 1.05 7.80 -5.22
N HIS A 18 0.97 7.32 -3.97
CA HIS A 18 1.15 8.16 -2.79
C HIS A 18 1.81 7.40 -1.64
N ALA A 19 2.77 8.04 -0.96
CA ALA A 19 3.39 7.48 0.24
C ALA A 19 3.32 8.48 1.39
N ALA A 20 3.03 7.99 2.59
CA ALA A 20 3.06 8.81 3.80
C ALA A 20 3.50 8.00 5.02
N ALA A 21 3.96 8.71 6.04
CA ALA A 21 4.28 8.14 7.34
C ALA A 21 3.96 9.12 8.47
N GLY A 22 3.50 8.56 9.59
CA GLY A 22 3.34 9.25 10.86
C GLY A 22 4.30 8.73 11.92
N THR A 23 3.95 8.90 13.18
CA THR A 23 4.81 8.55 14.33
C THR A 23 5.10 7.06 14.45
N ASN A 24 4.14 6.22 14.08
CA ASN A 24 4.17 4.77 14.26
C ASN A 24 3.48 4.02 13.11
N TRP A 25 3.19 4.67 11.99
CA TRP A 25 2.53 4.06 10.85
C TRP A 25 3.12 4.60 9.56
N ALA A 26 3.03 3.81 8.49
CA ALA A 26 3.37 4.22 7.14
C ALA A 26 2.46 3.51 6.14
N PHE A 27 2.25 4.12 4.98
CA PHE A 27 1.56 3.47 3.89
C PHE A 27 2.13 3.87 2.52
N VAL A 28 1.86 2.99 1.53
CA VAL A 28 1.94 3.27 0.10
C VAL A 28 0.58 2.94 -0.51
N LEU A 29 0.09 3.85 -1.34
CA LEU A 29 -1.09 3.70 -2.18
C LEU A 29 -0.61 3.76 -3.63
N ASP A 30 -1.11 2.87 -4.48
CA ASP A 30 -0.80 2.80 -5.90
C ASP A 30 -2.09 2.81 -6.70
N GLY A 31 -2.22 3.83 -7.54
CA GLY A 31 -3.44 4.13 -8.27
C GLY A 31 -3.61 3.25 -9.50
N ALA A 32 -4.78 2.61 -9.64
CA ALA A 32 -5.08 1.78 -10.80
C ALA A 32 -5.83 2.58 -11.88
N THR A 33 -5.12 2.93 -12.96
CA THR A 33 -5.71 3.56 -14.15
C THR A 33 -6.53 2.59 -14.99
N ALA A 34 -7.75 2.97 -15.36
CA ALA A 34 -8.52 2.24 -16.37
C ALA A 34 -7.86 2.40 -17.77
N PRO A 35 -7.99 1.40 -18.66
CA PRO A 35 -7.54 1.54 -20.04
C PRO A 35 -8.15 2.74 -20.76
N HIS A 36 -7.42 3.32 -21.70
CA HIS A 36 -7.89 4.46 -22.48
C HIS A 36 -9.22 4.14 -23.20
N GLY A 37 -10.21 5.02 -23.06
CA GLY A 37 -11.53 4.88 -23.68
C GLY A 37 -12.54 4.05 -22.87
N VAL A 38 -12.16 3.52 -21.70
CA VAL A 38 -13.10 2.91 -20.76
C VAL A 38 -13.82 3.99 -19.96
N ASP A 39 -15.15 3.92 -19.94
CA ASP A 39 -15.97 4.78 -19.09
C ASP A 39 -15.90 4.30 -17.64
N THR A 40 -15.28 5.11 -16.78
CA THR A 40 -15.11 4.83 -15.35
C THR A 40 -16.35 5.18 -14.53
N GLY A 41 -17.39 5.77 -15.15
CA GLY A 41 -18.59 6.23 -14.45
C GLY A 41 -18.33 7.41 -13.52
N CYS A 42 -17.12 7.99 -13.53
CA CYS A 42 -16.71 9.01 -12.57
C CYS A 42 -16.02 10.18 -13.29
N ARG A 43 -16.34 11.41 -12.89
CA ARG A 43 -15.65 12.62 -13.36
C ARG A 43 -14.27 12.83 -12.74
N HIS A 44 -13.98 12.12 -11.65
CA HIS A 44 -12.70 12.22 -10.95
C HIS A 44 -11.74 11.16 -11.48
N GLY A 45 -10.46 11.53 -11.63
CA GLY A 45 -9.40 10.60 -12.00
C GLY A 45 -8.80 9.88 -10.78
N VAL A 46 -7.89 8.95 -11.05
CA VAL A 46 -7.21 8.13 -10.01
C VAL A 46 -6.37 8.99 -9.09
N ARG A 47 -5.61 9.97 -9.62
CA ARG A 47 -4.86 10.94 -8.79
C ARG A 47 -5.74 11.62 -7.73
N TRP A 48 -6.98 11.99 -8.08
CA TRP A 48 -7.91 12.58 -7.12
C TRP A 48 -8.32 11.56 -6.04
N LEU A 49 -8.68 10.34 -6.45
CA LEU A 49 -9.10 9.28 -5.53
C LEU A 49 -7.97 8.94 -4.55
N VAL A 50 -6.75 8.72 -5.05
CA VAL A 50 -5.58 8.42 -4.23
C VAL A 50 -5.27 9.57 -3.27
N GLY A 51 -5.36 10.83 -3.71
CA GLY A 51 -5.19 11.99 -2.85
C GLY A 51 -6.22 12.09 -1.72
N GLN A 52 -7.50 11.83 -2.02
CA GLN A 52 -8.56 11.81 -1.01
C GLN A 52 -8.37 10.64 -0.02
N LEU A 53 -8.07 9.45 -0.54
CA LEU A 53 -7.85 8.24 0.25
C LEU A 53 -6.63 8.41 1.17
N ALA A 54 -5.52 8.97 0.67
CA ALA A 54 -4.33 9.26 1.47
C ALA A 54 -4.63 10.22 2.63
N GLY A 55 -5.36 11.30 2.36
CA GLY A 55 -5.77 12.26 3.39
C GLY A 55 -6.68 11.63 4.45
N ALA A 56 -7.67 10.85 4.01
CA ALA A 56 -8.59 10.16 4.90
C ALA A 56 -7.87 9.09 5.75
N LEU A 57 -7.01 8.27 5.14
CA LEU A 57 -6.27 7.23 5.85
C LEU A 57 -5.25 7.81 6.84
N THR A 58 -4.59 8.90 6.47
CA THR A 58 -3.72 9.67 7.39
C THR A 58 -4.48 10.11 8.63
N ALA A 59 -5.70 10.63 8.47
CA ALA A 59 -6.53 11.05 9.59
C ALA A 59 -6.94 9.88 10.50
N GLU A 60 -7.36 8.75 9.92
CA GLU A 60 -7.68 7.53 10.69
C GLU A 60 -6.47 7.03 11.50
N LEU A 61 -5.33 6.86 10.83
CA LEU A 61 -4.11 6.32 11.45
C LEU A 61 -3.53 7.26 12.51
N SER A 62 -3.68 8.58 12.33
CA SER A 62 -3.18 9.57 13.30
C SER A 62 -4.08 9.69 14.53
N ALA A 63 -5.38 9.41 14.40
CA ALA A 63 -6.33 9.42 15.51
C ALA A 63 -6.29 8.11 16.32
N ASP A 64 -5.82 7.01 15.71
CA ASP A 64 -5.74 5.71 16.36
C ASP A 64 -4.80 5.71 17.57
N ARG A 65 -5.19 4.98 18.62
CA ARG A 65 -4.44 4.87 19.87
C ARG A 65 -3.89 3.45 20.04
N PRO A 66 -2.56 3.26 20.15
CA PRO A 66 -1.93 1.93 20.13
C PRO A 66 -2.43 0.94 21.20
N GLU A 67 -2.93 1.43 22.34
CA GLU A 67 -3.35 0.59 23.47
C GLU A 67 -4.74 -0.05 23.28
N ARG A 68 -5.52 0.44 22.31
CA ARG A 68 -6.86 -0.05 21.94
C ARG A 68 -7.05 -0.04 20.41
N GLY A 69 -5.94 -0.19 19.67
CA GLY A 69 -5.88 0.16 18.26
C GLY A 69 -6.91 -0.62 17.45
N ARG A 70 -7.67 0.09 16.62
CA ARG A 70 -8.63 -0.55 15.70
C ARG A 70 -7.88 -1.46 14.71
N PRO A 71 -8.48 -2.56 14.23
CA PRO A 71 -7.94 -3.30 13.09
C PRO A 71 -7.62 -2.36 11.92
N LEU A 72 -6.49 -2.59 11.23
CA LEU A 72 -6.11 -1.76 10.08
C LEU A 72 -7.19 -1.75 8.98
N ALA A 73 -7.92 -2.87 8.84
CA ALA A 73 -9.06 -2.98 7.92
C ALA A 73 -10.16 -1.98 8.25
N ASP A 74 -10.51 -1.79 9.53
CA ASP A 74 -11.53 -0.83 9.95
C ASP A 74 -11.12 0.62 9.67
N LEU A 75 -9.81 0.91 9.76
CA LEU A 75 -9.27 2.23 9.44
C LEU A 75 -9.31 2.47 7.92
N LEU A 76 -8.90 1.48 7.12
CA LEU A 76 -8.99 1.60 5.66
C LEU A 76 -10.45 1.68 5.18
N ALA A 77 -11.37 0.91 5.76
CA ALA A 77 -12.80 0.98 5.46
C ALA A 77 -13.37 2.37 5.73
N ALA A 78 -13.03 2.99 6.87
CA ALA A 78 -13.45 4.35 7.20
C ALA A 78 -12.83 5.40 6.25
N ALA A 79 -11.59 5.17 5.80
CA ALA A 79 -10.94 6.04 4.82
C ALA A 79 -11.59 5.94 3.42
N ILE A 80 -11.96 4.71 3.00
CA ILE A 80 -12.72 4.47 1.77
C ILE A 80 -14.09 5.14 1.86
N GLU A 81 -14.82 5.00 2.97
CA GLU A 81 -16.14 5.63 3.14
C GLU A 81 -16.07 7.16 3.07
N ARG A 82 -15.04 7.77 3.66
CA ARG A 82 -14.83 9.22 3.53
C ARG A 82 -14.50 9.65 2.10
N THR A 83 -13.69 8.87 1.41
CA THR A 83 -13.35 9.12 -0.01
C THR A 83 -14.60 9.01 -0.88
N ARG A 84 -15.40 7.96 -0.65
CA ARG A 84 -16.71 7.71 -1.28
C ARG A 84 -17.64 8.90 -1.11
N ALA A 85 -17.73 9.49 0.08
CA ALA A 85 -18.56 10.67 0.34
C ALA A 85 -18.11 11.93 -0.42
N GLY A 86 -16.85 12.00 -0.86
CA GLY A 86 -16.34 13.06 -1.73
C GLY A 86 -16.83 12.97 -3.17
N HIS A 87 -17.38 11.83 -3.59
CA HIS A 87 -18.03 11.71 -4.89
C HIS A 87 -19.42 12.38 -4.86
N GLY A 88 -19.68 13.23 -5.86
CA GLY A 88 -21.00 13.82 -6.04
C GLY A 88 -21.99 12.87 -6.73
N ALA A 89 -23.25 13.27 -6.77
CA ALA A 89 -24.36 12.49 -7.37
C ALA A 89 -24.19 12.16 -8.87
N SER A 90 -23.22 12.79 -9.56
CA SER A 90 -22.93 12.50 -10.98
C SER A 90 -21.92 11.36 -11.18
N CYS A 91 -21.46 10.70 -10.12
CA CYS A 91 -20.57 9.54 -10.22
C CYS A 91 -21.37 8.24 -10.03
N ASP A 92 -21.20 7.27 -10.93
CA ASP A 92 -21.67 5.90 -10.76
C ASP A 92 -20.66 5.11 -9.93
N LEU A 93 -20.92 5.04 -8.62
CA LEU A 93 -20.05 4.34 -7.68
C LEU A 93 -20.15 2.81 -7.77
N ALA A 94 -21.09 2.27 -8.54
CA ALA A 94 -21.22 0.85 -8.81
C ALA A 94 -20.43 0.41 -10.04
N ASN A 95 -19.85 1.34 -10.81
CA ASN A 95 -19.04 1.01 -11.97
C ASN A 95 -17.75 0.30 -11.53
N PRO A 96 -17.51 -0.97 -11.93
CA PRO A 96 -16.29 -1.71 -11.57
C PRO A 96 -15.01 -1.11 -12.16
N ASP A 97 -15.11 -0.21 -13.15
CA ASP A 97 -13.98 0.50 -13.74
C ASP A 97 -13.76 1.88 -13.10
N SER A 98 -14.47 2.18 -12.00
CA SER A 98 -14.23 3.39 -11.19
C SER A 98 -12.76 3.46 -10.75
N PRO A 99 -12.21 4.68 -10.57
CA PRO A 99 -10.87 4.85 -10.03
C PRO A 99 -10.68 4.06 -8.73
N SER A 100 -9.54 3.39 -8.60
CA SER A 100 -9.22 2.59 -7.43
C SER A 100 -7.74 2.66 -7.10
N SER A 101 -7.36 2.12 -5.95
CA SER A 101 -6.00 2.09 -5.44
C SER A 101 -5.71 0.76 -4.76
N THR A 102 -4.48 0.28 -4.84
CA THR A 102 -3.96 -0.68 -3.87
C THR A 102 -3.80 -0.01 -2.49
N ALA A 103 -3.49 -0.79 -1.46
CA ALA A 103 -2.98 -0.24 -0.21
C ALA A 103 -1.99 -1.18 0.48
N ALA A 104 -0.79 -0.69 0.78
CA ALA A 104 0.14 -1.32 1.70
C ALA A 104 0.28 -0.45 2.94
N VAL A 105 -0.10 -0.95 4.11
CA VAL A 105 -0.12 -0.21 5.37
C VAL A 105 0.62 -1.00 6.45
N VAL A 106 1.44 -0.32 7.25
CA VAL A 106 2.02 -0.87 8.47
C VAL A 106 1.79 0.03 9.66
N ARG A 107 1.62 -0.58 10.83
CA ARG A 107 1.56 0.09 12.13
C ARG A 107 2.49 -0.61 13.12
N ARG A 108 3.41 0.15 13.71
CA ARG A 108 4.32 -0.30 14.77
C ARG A 108 3.53 -0.63 16.03
N THR A 109 3.74 -1.83 16.54
CA THR A 109 3.23 -2.31 17.83
C THR A 109 4.38 -2.47 18.83
N GLY A 110 4.07 -2.86 20.07
CA GLY A 110 5.10 -3.14 21.07
C GLY A 110 6.00 -4.33 20.72
N ALA A 111 5.47 -5.33 20.02
CA ALA A 111 6.17 -6.57 19.66
C ALA A 111 6.74 -6.55 18.23
N GLY A 112 6.25 -5.67 17.36
CA GLY A 112 6.44 -5.84 15.93
C GLY A 112 5.67 -4.84 15.09
N PHE A 113 5.06 -5.34 14.03
CA PHE A 113 4.18 -4.59 13.14
C PHE A 113 2.87 -5.32 12.98
N ASP A 114 1.78 -4.57 12.91
CA ASP A 114 0.59 -5.00 12.19
C ASP A 114 0.72 -4.51 10.74
N TYR A 115 0.23 -5.29 9.79
CA TYR A 115 0.22 -4.92 8.39
C TYR A 115 -1.14 -5.19 7.72
N LEU A 116 -1.39 -4.47 6.63
CA LEU A 116 -2.51 -4.66 5.72
C LEU A 116 -2.02 -4.48 4.29
N LEU A 117 -2.26 -5.46 3.44
CA LEU A 117 -1.98 -5.44 2.00
C LEU A 117 -3.29 -5.68 1.24
N LEU A 118 -3.65 -4.77 0.36
CA LEU A 118 -4.80 -4.86 -0.53
C LEU A 118 -4.31 -4.72 -1.97
N ALA A 119 -4.50 -5.76 -2.77
CA ALA A 119 -3.89 -5.95 -4.09
C ALA A 119 -2.35 -6.08 -4.06
N ASP A 120 -1.69 -5.73 -5.15
CA ASP A 120 -0.33 -6.14 -5.51
C ASP A 120 0.81 -5.24 -4.97
N SER A 121 0.50 -4.28 -4.10
CA SER A 121 1.54 -3.59 -3.33
C SER A 121 2.17 -4.51 -2.27
N THR A 122 3.47 -4.31 -2.03
CA THR A 122 4.30 -5.26 -1.26
C THR A 122 4.89 -4.62 -0.01
N ALA A 123 4.93 -5.38 1.09
CA ALA A 123 5.66 -5.05 2.31
C ALA A 123 6.84 -6.00 2.53
N LEU A 124 7.98 -5.45 2.97
CA LEU A 124 9.17 -6.21 3.35
C LEU A 124 9.47 -6.06 4.83
N PHE A 125 9.78 -7.18 5.48
CA PHE A 125 10.15 -7.24 6.88
C PHE A 125 11.45 -8.01 7.06
N PRO A 126 12.55 -7.37 7.51
CA PRO A 126 13.79 -8.07 7.79
C PRO A 126 13.62 -8.95 9.02
N ALA A 127 14.15 -10.16 8.95
CA ALA A 127 14.19 -11.11 10.04
C ALA A 127 15.53 -11.04 10.80
N PRO A 128 15.57 -11.44 12.09
CA PRO A 128 16.80 -11.42 12.88
C PRO A 128 17.93 -12.32 12.36
N ASP A 129 17.59 -13.33 11.56
CA ASP A 129 18.55 -14.25 10.92
C ASP A 129 19.20 -13.66 9.66
N GLY A 130 18.85 -12.42 9.29
CA GLY A 130 19.36 -11.72 8.12
C GLY A 130 18.50 -11.90 6.86
N GLY A 131 17.49 -12.76 6.89
CA GLY A 131 16.54 -12.89 5.78
C GLY A 131 15.55 -11.73 5.68
N VAL A 132 14.77 -11.71 4.61
CA VAL A 132 13.65 -10.78 4.43
C VAL A 132 12.38 -11.54 4.04
N THR A 133 11.29 -11.24 4.73
CA THR A 133 9.96 -11.74 4.39
C THR A 133 9.23 -10.70 3.55
N ALA A 134 8.80 -11.10 2.37
CA ALA A 134 7.91 -10.30 1.53
C ALA A 134 6.45 -10.74 1.72
N VAL A 135 5.55 -9.77 1.81
CA VAL A 135 4.10 -10.00 1.90
C VAL A 135 3.41 -9.15 0.83
N THR A 136 2.62 -9.80 0.00
CA THR A 136 1.86 -9.23 -1.12
C THR A 136 0.50 -9.94 -1.17
N ASP A 137 -0.56 -9.25 -1.57
CA ASP A 137 -1.82 -9.92 -1.92
C ASP A 137 -1.78 -10.31 -3.41
N ASP A 138 -1.60 -11.61 -3.65
CA ASP A 138 -1.35 -12.17 -4.98
C ASP A 138 -2.63 -12.69 -5.68
N ARG A 139 -3.82 -12.33 -5.18
CA ARG A 139 -5.09 -12.77 -5.79
C ARG A 139 -5.24 -12.33 -7.25
N LEU A 140 -4.74 -11.14 -7.60
CA LEU A 140 -4.74 -10.66 -8.98
C LEU A 140 -3.89 -11.57 -9.89
N ASP A 141 -2.72 -12.01 -9.43
CA ASP A 141 -1.83 -12.92 -10.18
C ASP A 141 -2.39 -14.33 -10.35
N ARG A 142 -3.35 -14.71 -9.52
CA ARG A 142 -3.99 -16.03 -9.54
C ARG A 142 -5.25 -16.09 -10.38
N LEU A 143 -5.63 -15.00 -11.05
CA LEU A 143 -6.77 -15.02 -11.98
C LEU A 143 -6.56 -16.04 -13.12
N PRO A 144 -7.64 -16.68 -13.60
CA PRO A 144 -7.54 -17.70 -14.64
C PRO A 144 -7.08 -17.10 -15.98
N GLY A 145 -6.46 -17.95 -16.82
CA GLY A 145 -6.03 -17.56 -18.18
C GLY A 145 -4.61 -17.00 -18.26
N GLY A 146 -3.98 -16.64 -17.13
CA GLY A 146 -2.63 -16.08 -17.10
C GLY A 146 -2.56 -14.66 -17.67
N ARG A 147 -1.46 -13.96 -17.38
CA ARG A 147 -1.27 -12.58 -17.85
C ARG A 147 -0.87 -12.54 -19.34
N PRO A 148 -1.27 -11.51 -20.10
CA PRO A 148 -2.12 -10.38 -19.69
C PRO A 148 -3.61 -10.77 -19.58
N TYR A 149 -4.28 -10.29 -18.53
CA TYR A 149 -5.72 -10.53 -18.35
C TYR A 149 -6.55 -9.66 -19.30
N SER A 150 -7.69 -10.20 -19.77
CA SER A 150 -8.61 -9.39 -20.58
C SER A 150 -9.30 -8.32 -19.70
N PRO A 151 -9.65 -7.15 -20.26
CA PRO A 151 -10.40 -6.13 -19.54
C PRO A 151 -11.69 -6.67 -18.92
N GLU A 152 -12.40 -7.58 -19.61
CA GLU A 152 -13.64 -8.18 -19.13
C GLU A 152 -13.41 -9.06 -17.90
N LEU A 153 -12.33 -9.85 -17.89
CA LEU A 153 -11.97 -10.66 -16.74
C LEU A 153 -11.62 -9.79 -15.52
N VAL A 154 -10.78 -8.78 -15.73
CA VAL A 154 -10.39 -7.84 -14.65
C VAL A 154 -11.63 -7.14 -14.09
N ARG A 155 -12.51 -6.65 -14.96
CA ARG A 155 -13.77 -6.00 -14.60
C ARG A 155 -14.69 -6.92 -13.79
N ALA A 156 -14.83 -8.18 -14.22
CA ALA A 156 -15.68 -9.15 -13.54
C ALA A 156 -15.12 -9.63 -12.20
N ALA A 157 -13.80 -9.67 -12.05
CA ALA A 157 -13.13 -10.16 -10.84
C ALA A 157 -12.90 -9.06 -9.78
N ARG A 158 -12.88 -7.78 -10.16
CA ARG A 158 -12.60 -6.68 -9.24
C ARG A 158 -13.68 -6.53 -8.17
N ASN A 159 -13.27 -6.47 -6.90
CA ASN A 159 -14.13 -6.31 -5.73
C ASN A 159 -15.27 -7.35 -5.68
N THR A 160 -14.96 -8.58 -6.06
CA THR A 160 -15.90 -9.71 -5.99
C THR A 160 -15.30 -10.88 -5.21
N PRO A 161 -16.13 -11.66 -4.48
CA PRO A 161 -15.67 -12.89 -3.85
C PRO A 161 -15.06 -13.86 -4.88
N GLY A 162 -13.87 -14.38 -4.58
CA GLY A 162 -13.11 -15.26 -5.48
C GLY A 162 -12.31 -14.53 -6.57
N GLY A 163 -12.43 -13.20 -6.67
CA GLY A 163 -11.58 -12.36 -7.49
C GLY A 163 -10.46 -11.68 -6.69
N PHE A 164 -10.23 -10.40 -6.97
CA PHE A 164 -9.25 -9.56 -6.27
C PHE A 164 -9.91 -8.27 -5.75
N TRP A 165 -9.27 -7.61 -4.80
CA TRP A 165 -9.87 -6.46 -4.09
C TRP A 165 -8.97 -5.24 -4.15
N VAL A 166 -9.58 -4.06 -4.32
CA VAL A 166 -8.92 -2.76 -4.41
C VAL A 166 -9.72 -1.72 -3.63
N ALA A 167 -9.03 -0.71 -3.11
CA ALA A 167 -9.65 0.45 -2.47
C ALA A 167 -10.24 1.37 -3.53
N GLY A 168 -11.55 1.26 -3.75
CA GLY A 168 -12.32 2.12 -4.64
C GLY A 168 -13.51 2.73 -3.90
N THR A 169 -14.71 2.32 -4.28
CA THR A 169 -15.97 2.88 -3.76
C THR A 169 -16.67 2.01 -2.71
N ASP A 170 -16.23 0.76 -2.52
CA ASP A 170 -16.81 -0.20 -1.57
C ASP A 170 -15.90 -0.37 -0.34
N PRO A 171 -16.30 0.14 0.85
CA PRO A 171 -15.53 -0.01 2.09
C PRO A 171 -15.27 -1.46 2.48
N ARG A 172 -16.12 -2.41 2.04
CA ARG A 172 -15.95 -3.84 2.36
C ARG A 172 -14.64 -4.40 1.82
N ALA A 173 -14.10 -3.82 0.75
CA ALA A 173 -12.81 -4.24 0.19
C ALA A 173 -11.67 -4.20 1.21
N ALA A 174 -11.72 -3.27 2.18
CA ALA A 174 -10.71 -3.19 3.23
C ALA A 174 -10.65 -4.43 4.14
N HIS A 175 -11.79 -5.08 4.36
CA HIS A 175 -11.89 -6.28 5.20
C HIS A 175 -11.43 -7.55 4.48
N GLU A 176 -11.25 -7.46 3.17
CA GLU A 176 -10.75 -8.54 2.33
C GLU A 176 -9.22 -8.49 2.20
N ALA A 177 -8.57 -7.47 2.75
CA ALA A 177 -7.13 -7.30 2.69
C ALA A 177 -6.37 -8.44 3.41
N VAL A 178 -5.18 -8.77 2.90
CA VAL A 178 -4.25 -9.66 3.59
C VAL A 178 -3.68 -8.91 4.79
N THR A 179 -3.97 -9.41 5.99
CA THR A 179 -3.55 -8.79 7.26
C THR A 179 -2.74 -9.77 8.09
N GLY A 180 -1.96 -9.24 9.02
CA GLY A 180 -1.23 -10.04 9.99
C GLY A 180 -0.33 -9.19 10.85
N SER A 181 0.47 -9.89 11.66
CA SER A 181 1.49 -9.25 12.50
C SER A 181 2.82 -9.97 12.36
N VAL A 182 3.91 -9.21 12.31
CA VAL A 182 5.28 -9.74 12.29
C VAL A 182 6.09 -9.21 13.46
N PRO A 183 6.86 -10.06 14.17
CA PRO A 183 7.76 -9.59 15.22
C PRO A 183 8.88 -8.74 14.62
N SER A 184 9.26 -7.66 15.31
CA SER A 184 10.39 -6.83 14.90
C SER A 184 11.03 -6.12 16.07
N THR A 185 12.32 -6.35 16.25
CA THR A 185 13.11 -5.78 17.35
C THR A 185 13.69 -4.41 16.99
N ASP A 186 14.17 -4.26 15.75
CA ASP A 186 14.78 -3.04 15.22
C ASP A 186 13.77 -2.07 14.59
N GLY A 187 12.52 -2.49 14.42
CA GLY A 187 11.43 -1.69 13.87
C GLY A 187 11.63 -1.34 12.39
N ARG A 188 12.46 -2.08 11.65
CA ARG A 188 12.72 -1.84 10.22
C ARG A 188 11.64 -2.48 9.34
N PHE A 189 11.31 -1.84 8.24
CA PHE A 189 10.34 -2.30 7.24
C PHE A 189 10.52 -1.55 5.92
N ALA A 190 9.91 -2.06 4.85
CA ALA A 190 9.70 -1.32 3.61
C ALA A 190 8.30 -1.59 3.02
N LEU A 191 7.79 -0.63 2.24
CA LEU A 191 6.56 -0.71 1.47
C LEU A 191 6.85 -0.25 0.04
N MET A 192 6.18 -0.83 -0.95
CA MET A 192 6.33 -0.40 -2.33
C MET A 192 5.12 -0.73 -3.21
N SER A 193 4.94 0.08 -4.26
CA SER A 193 4.00 -0.18 -5.37
C SER A 193 4.51 -1.27 -6.30
N ASP A 194 3.65 -1.74 -7.20
CA ASP A 194 3.99 -2.81 -8.15
C ASP A 194 5.11 -2.37 -9.13
N GLY A 195 5.22 -1.07 -9.40
CA GLY A 195 6.28 -0.49 -10.20
C GLY A 195 7.68 -0.82 -9.67
N CYS A 196 7.84 -1.01 -8.35
CA CYS A 196 9.09 -1.46 -7.75
C CYS A 196 9.24 -2.98 -7.69
N SER A 197 8.15 -3.74 -7.51
CA SER A 197 8.19 -5.21 -7.45
C SER A 197 8.56 -5.86 -8.78
N ARG A 198 8.47 -5.11 -9.90
CA ARG A 198 9.00 -5.50 -11.22
C ARG A 198 10.44 -6.03 -11.20
N LEU A 199 11.28 -5.54 -10.27
CA LEU A 199 12.63 -6.07 -10.05
C LEU A 199 12.61 -7.59 -9.82
N VAL A 200 11.66 -8.05 -9.02
CA VAL A 200 11.48 -9.46 -8.69
C VAL A 200 10.68 -10.17 -9.77
N GLU A 201 9.55 -9.59 -10.16
CA GLU A 201 8.58 -10.23 -11.05
C GLU A 201 9.09 -10.39 -12.49
N TYR A 202 9.77 -9.38 -13.04
CA TYR A 202 10.17 -9.34 -14.45
C TYR A 202 11.65 -9.60 -14.64
N TYR A 203 12.48 -9.14 -13.71
CA TYR A 203 13.93 -9.16 -13.86
C TYR A 203 14.62 -10.23 -13.01
N GLY A 204 13.85 -11.01 -12.23
CA GLY A 204 14.33 -12.19 -11.51
C GLY A 204 15.24 -11.87 -10.32
N HIS A 205 15.25 -10.62 -9.84
CA HIS A 205 15.98 -10.26 -8.63
C HIS A 205 15.30 -10.85 -7.39
N GLY A 206 16.07 -11.10 -6.34
CA GLY A 206 15.51 -11.57 -5.07
C GLY A 206 15.05 -10.42 -4.17
N TRP A 207 14.05 -10.67 -3.31
CA TRP A 207 13.62 -9.71 -2.29
C TRP A 207 14.76 -9.26 -1.36
N GLN A 208 15.73 -10.14 -1.10
CA GLN A 208 16.92 -9.78 -0.34
C GLN A 208 17.72 -8.66 -1.03
N ALA A 209 17.94 -8.74 -2.34
CA ALA A 209 18.65 -7.70 -3.08
C ALA A 209 17.88 -6.37 -3.11
N VAL A 210 16.55 -6.44 -3.20
CA VAL A 210 15.67 -5.26 -3.09
C VAL A 210 15.82 -4.60 -1.71
N TRP A 211 15.77 -5.41 -0.65
CA TRP A 211 15.95 -4.94 0.73
C TRP A 211 17.32 -4.30 0.94
N ASP A 212 18.39 -4.98 0.53
CA ASP A 212 19.76 -4.50 0.68
C ASP A 212 19.94 -3.17 -0.07
N ARG A 213 19.42 -3.06 -1.29
CA ARG A 213 19.44 -1.82 -2.08
C ARG A 213 18.72 -0.66 -1.37
N LEU A 214 17.55 -0.93 -0.79
CA LEU A 214 16.79 0.08 -0.04
C LEU A 214 17.55 0.58 1.19
N VAL A 215 18.18 -0.33 1.94
CA VAL A 215 18.90 0.04 3.17
C VAL A 215 20.22 0.74 2.87
N GLU A 216 20.95 0.28 1.85
CA GLU A 216 22.27 0.83 1.49
C GLU A 216 22.17 2.16 0.74
N SER A 217 21.28 2.24 -0.24
CA SER A 217 21.25 3.34 -1.22
C SER A 217 19.95 4.14 -1.21
N GLY A 218 18.93 3.68 -0.50
CA GLY A 218 17.65 4.37 -0.34
C GLY A 218 16.66 4.17 -1.50
N PRO A 219 15.41 4.64 -1.33
CA PRO A 219 14.31 4.42 -2.28
C PRO A 219 14.57 4.98 -3.68
N ALA A 220 15.18 6.16 -3.81
CA ALA A 220 15.47 6.75 -5.11
C ALA A 220 16.42 5.86 -5.94
N ALA A 221 17.37 5.20 -5.27
CA ALA A 221 18.31 4.29 -5.90
C ALA A 221 17.67 2.94 -6.28
N LEU A 222 16.59 2.54 -5.60
CA LEU A 222 15.75 1.40 -5.99
C LEU A 222 14.96 1.74 -7.26
N VAL A 223 14.27 2.88 -7.27
CA VAL A 223 13.51 3.35 -8.45
C VAL A 223 14.43 3.51 -9.65
N ALA A 224 15.62 4.10 -9.49
CA ALA A 224 16.59 4.21 -10.58
C ALA A 224 17.03 2.84 -11.12
N TRP A 225 17.08 1.81 -10.27
CA TRP A 225 17.40 0.44 -10.67
C TRP A 225 16.26 -0.18 -11.49
N VAL A 226 14.99 -0.01 -11.07
CA VAL A 226 13.81 -0.40 -11.87
C VAL A 226 13.93 0.17 -13.28
N ARG A 227 14.15 1.49 -13.39
CA ARG A 227 14.27 2.19 -14.68
C ARG A 227 15.44 1.68 -15.53
N ALA A 228 16.53 1.28 -14.90
CA ALA A 228 17.68 0.73 -15.59
C ALA A 228 17.38 -0.65 -16.19
N GLU A 229 16.68 -1.52 -15.45
CA GLU A 229 16.24 -2.82 -15.95
C GLU A 229 15.20 -2.68 -17.07
N GLU A 230 14.22 -1.79 -16.90
CA GLU A 230 13.21 -1.47 -17.93
C GLU A 230 13.85 -1.02 -19.25
N ARG A 231 14.90 -0.18 -19.21
CA ARG A 231 15.64 0.24 -20.41
C ARG A 231 16.50 -0.87 -21.01
N ARG A 232 17.07 -1.74 -20.16
CA ARG A 232 18.02 -2.78 -20.60
C ARG A 232 17.31 -3.97 -21.22
N HIS A 233 16.19 -4.38 -20.64
CA HIS A 233 15.51 -5.62 -20.97
C HIS A 233 14.13 -5.41 -21.60
N GLY A 234 13.60 -4.19 -21.55
CA GLY A 234 12.20 -3.91 -21.89
C GLY A 234 11.25 -4.45 -20.82
N VAL A 235 9.95 -4.21 -21.00
CA VAL A 235 8.91 -4.69 -20.10
C VAL A 235 8.10 -5.79 -20.80
N PRO A 236 7.94 -7.00 -20.21
CA PRO A 236 7.20 -8.08 -20.85
C PRO A 236 5.71 -7.78 -21.10
N ARG A 237 5.10 -6.93 -20.26
CA ARG A 237 3.68 -6.58 -20.28
C ARG A 237 3.41 -5.22 -19.64
N GLY A 238 2.35 -4.55 -20.04
CA GLY A 238 1.96 -3.23 -19.50
C GLY A 238 2.75 -2.08 -20.13
N LYS A 239 2.77 -0.92 -19.45
CA LYS A 239 3.47 0.29 -19.91
C LYS A 239 4.99 0.20 -19.67
N PRO A 240 5.83 0.85 -20.53
CA PRO A 240 7.28 0.81 -20.40
C PRO A 240 7.84 1.25 -19.05
N HIS A 241 7.17 2.21 -18.41
CA HIS A 241 7.47 2.64 -17.04
C HIS A 241 6.15 2.73 -16.28
N ASP A 242 6.04 2.05 -15.14
CA ASP A 242 4.99 2.33 -14.16
C ASP A 242 5.36 3.49 -13.25
N ASP A 243 4.36 4.04 -12.57
CA ASP A 243 4.64 4.81 -11.35
C ASP A 243 5.36 3.88 -10.37
N ALA A 244 6.44 4.39 -9.78
CA ALA A 244 7.30 3.57 -8.93
C ALA A 244 7.55 4.30 -7.62
N THR A 245 6.98 3.74 -6.56
CA THR A 245 7.06 4.28 -5.21
C THR A 245 7.58 3.24 -4.25
N ALA A 246 8.62 3.63 -3.51
CA ALA A 246 9.16 2.82 -2.43
C ALA A 246 9.37 3.68 -1.18
N LEU A 247 9.08 3.08 -0.03
CA LEU A 247 9.27 3.64 1.29
C LEU A 247 10.05 2.64 2.13
N VAL A 248 11.11 3.09 2.79
CA VAL A 248 11.86 2.30 3.78
C VAL A 248 11.93 3.09 5.08
N GLY A 249 11.76 2.38 6.20
CA GLY A 249 11.68 3.04 7.48
C GLY A 249 12.11 2.19 8.66
N ALA A 250 12.32 2.89 9.78
CA ALA A 250 12.55 2.32 11.09
C ALA A 250 11.75 3.12 12.13
N PHE A 251 10.77 2.48 12.78
CA PHE A 251 10.07 3.06 13.92
C PHE A 251 10.72 2.61 15.23
N PRO A 252 10.89 3.52 16.21
CA PRO A 252 11.31 3.13 17.53
C PRO A 252 10.27 2.17 18.14
N ARG A 253 10.68 1.36 19.12
CA ARG A 253 9.70 0.68 19.96
C ARG A 253 8.81 1.74 20.63
N PRO A 254 7.48 1.56 20.64
CA PRO A 254 6.61 2.40 21.45
C PRO A 254 7.11 2.40 22.89
N GLY A 255 7.24 3.58 23.50
CA GLY A 255 7.58 3.67 24.92
C GLY A 255 6.51 2.95 25.74
N ARG A 256 6.91 2.15 26.74
CA ARG A 256 5.97 1.62 27.72
C ARG A 256 5.32 2.82 28.43
N PRO A 257 3.98 2.91 28.53
CA PRO A 257 3.37 3.96 29.34
C PRO A 257 3.97 3.90 30.74
N ALA A 258 4.32 5.06 31.30
CA ALA A 258 4.80 5.13 32.68
C ALA A 258 3.77 4.43 33.57
N PRO A 259 4.18 3.54 34.51
CA PRO A 259 3.23 2.98 35.47
C PRO A 259 2.50 4.16 36.12
N GLY A 260 1.16 4.14 36.01
CA GLY A 260 0.32 5.24 36.42
C GLY A 260 0.62 5.66 37.84
N ALA A 261 0.76 6.96 38.08
CA ALA A 261 0.69 7.52 39.41
C ALA A 261 -0.62 7.03 40.03
N GLU A 262 -0.51 6.26 41.12
CA GLU A 262 -1.66 5.94 41.96
C GLU A 262 -2.38 7.26 42.30
N PRO A 263 -3.72 7.30 42.24
CA PRO A 263 -4.44 8.44 42.78
C PRO A 263 -4.04 8.55 44.25
N ALA A 264 -3.43 9.68 44.63
CA ALA A 264 -3.15 9.99 46.01
C ALA A 264 -4.44 9.80 46.81
N ALA A 265 -4.40 8.89 47.78
CA ALA A 265 -5.47 8.72 48.74
C ALA A 265 -5.77 10.11 49.33
N ALA A 266 -7.02 10.55 49.17
CA ALA A 266 -7.50 11.73 49.87
C ALA A 266 -7.54 11.39 51.36
N GLU A 267 -6.52 11.83 52.10
CA GLU A 267 -6.60 12.04 53.53
C GLU A 267 -7.04 13.49 53.77
N GLY A 268 -8.18 13.68 54.46
CA GLY A 268 -8.66 14.97 54.96
C GLY A 268 -10.11 15.28 54.63
#